data_AF-A0A4S4CEF4-F1
#
_entry.id   AF-A0A4S4CEF4-F1
#
_cell.length_a   1.000
_cell.length_b   1.000
_cell.length_c   1.000
_cell.angle_alpha   90.00
_cell.angle_beta   90.00
_cell.angle_gamma   90.00
#
_symmetry.space_group_name_H-M   'P 1'
#
loop_
_entity.id
_entity.type
_entity.pdbx_description
1 polymer ?
#
loop_
_entity_poly.entity_id
_entity_poly.type
_entity_poly.pdbx_seq_one_letter_code
_entity_poly.pdbx_strand_id
1 'polypeptide(L)'
;MLTTLFLTVCVLCTCGYLLSLTYQRWPVERSGRWYFLRLAVLGGMGVLLMHFPAVLPSGPTVDLRAVPVVFSLLRFGPLAGAVVAVPMLAVQVLGSGPLSLDSVLQGVPSVLAMLLCGAALHAGMRRAPPERRRRLRWPAAALTLAVNGVPQLLLPGGPDLMHSGYLPVLLIGVAGYVILSAMIVNRVGLLKVTSRWQSQALLDPLTGLANRRQFDQDLGNLDQGDAILAVDIDHFKRVNDTHGHAAGDKVLRAVGHALQGGLRHHDRAYRLGGEEFAVMLRHVNREQAQAVAERLRRAVEARPMAGLEVTISVGVSLVAPGDAPAAVRQADVALYRAKQRGRNRTCAWQSGDLTALDVTKTMIGII
;
A
#
# COMPACT_ATOMS: atom_id res chain seq x y z
N MET A 1 20.03 12.09 36.57
CA MET A 1 18.81 11.35 36.16
C MET A 1 18.05 12.03 35.01
N LEU A 2 17.49 13.24 35.18
CA LEU A 2 16.63 13.87 34.16
C LEU A 2 17.34 14.08 32.82
N THR A 3 18.57 14.59 32.81
CA THR A 3 19.35 14.83 31.58
C THR A 3 19.66 13.55 30.81
N THR A 4 20.08 12.49 31.50
CA THR A 4 20.40 11.19 30.87
C THR A 4 19.16 10.48 30.35
N LEU A 5 18.04 10.56 31.09
CA LEU A 5 16.76 10.04 30.64
C LEU A 5 16.25 10.79 29.41
N PHE A 6 16.36 12.12 29.40
CA PHE A 6 16.00 12.95 28.27
C PHE A 6 16.78 12.56 27.01
N LEU A 7 18.11 12.41 27.12
CA LEU A 7 18.95 11.94 26.01
C LEU A 7 18.52 10.57 25.48
N THR A 8 18.24 9.62 26.38
CA THR A 8 17.78 8.26 26.01
C THR A 8 16.47 8.32 25.20
N VAL A 9 15.52 9.15 25.64
CA VAL A 9 14.24 9.34 24.94
C VAL A 9 14.43 10.04 23.60
N CYS A 10 15.30 11.05 23.52
CA CYS A 10 15.63 11.71 22.25
C CYS A 10 16.22 10.73 21.24
N VAL A 11 17.16 9.87 21.66
CA VAL A 11 17.75 8.83 20.79
C VAL A 11 16.67 7.87 20.29
N LEU A 12 15.77 7.41 21.18
CA LEU A 12 14.66 6.55 20.81
C LEU A 12 13.72 7.21 19.80
N CYS A 13 13.34 8.48 20.02
CA CYS A 13 12.48 9.24 19.12
C CYS A 13 13.14 9.45 17.75
N THR A 14 14.42 9.84 17.71
CA THR A 14 15.16 10.05 16.46
C THR A 14 15.27 8.75 15.67
N CYS A 15 15.69 7.66 16.31
CA CYS A 15 15.78 6.36 15.65
C CYS A 15 14.40 5.83 15.25
N GLY A 16 13.37 6.05 16.06
CA GLY A 16 11.98 5.72 15.76
C GLY A 16 11.45 6.49 14.55
N TYR A 17 11.85 7.75 14.38
CA TYR A 17 11.52 8.56 13.21
C TYR A 17 12.22 8.02 11.96
N LEU A 18 13.53 7.74 12.03
CA LEU A 18 14.28 7.13 10.93
C LEU A 18 13.69 5.77 10.52
N LEU A 19 13.34 4.94 11.51
CA LEU A 19 12.63 3.69 11.28
C LEU A 19 11.30 3.93 10.56
N SER A 20 10.54 4.96 10.94
CA SER A 20 9.26 5.29 10.29
C SER A 20 9.43 5.61 8.80
N LEU A 21 10.54 6.21 8.38
CA LEU A 21 10.82 6.54 6.97
C LEU A 21 11.02 5.29 6.09
N THR A 22 11.42 4.16 6.68
CA THR A 22 11.52 2.88 5.97
C THR A 22 10.15 2.29 5.59
N TYR A 23 9.06 2.83 6.13
CA TYR A 23 7.69 2.51 5.72
C TYR A 23 7.31 3.45 4.57
N GLN A 24 7.38 2.93 3.35
CA GLN A 24 7.12 3.71 2.13
C GLN A 24 5.78 3.39 1.47
N ARG A 25 5.29 2.15 1.60
CA ARG A 25 4.08 1.69 0.89
C ARG A 25 3.13 0.96 1.83
N TRP A 26 1.86 1.03 1.49
CA TRP A 26 0.80 0.20 2.09
C TRP A 26 0.28 -0.77 1.02
N PRO A 27 0.10 -2.07 1.31
CA PRO A 27 0.36 -2.74 2.59
C PRO A 27 1.86 -2.82 2.92
N VAL A 28 2.17 -2.87 4.21
CA VAL A 28 3.55 -2.95 4.70
C VAL A 28 4.18 -4.29 4.31
N GLU A 29 5.24 -4.23 3.52
CA GLU A 29 6.03 -5.41 3.11
C GLU A 29 6.62 -6.15 4.34
N ARG A 30 6.54 -7.47 4.31
CA ARG A 30 7.07 -8.38 5.35
C ARG A 30 8.25 -9.24 4.88
N SER A 31 8.74 -8.98 3.67
CA SER A 31 9.89 -9.64 3.05
C SER A 31 10.62 -8.63 2.15
N GLY A 32 11.81 -8.97 1.66
CA GLY A 32 12.58 -8.12 0.76
C GLY A 32 13.42 -7.04 1.45
N ARG A 33 14.00 -6.14 0.63
CA ARG A 33 15.05 -5.19 1.07
C ARG A 33 14.58 -4.26 2.20
N TRP A 34 13.36 -3.73 2.12
CA TRP A 34 12.79 -2.84 3.15
C TRP A 34 12.53 -3.54 4.48
N TYR A 35 12.21 -4.84 4.46
CA TYR A 35 12.07 -5.62 5.68
C TYR A 35 13.41 -5.77 6.41
N PHE A 36 14.47 -6.15 5.68
CA PHE A 36 15.80 -6.28 6.26
C PHE A 36 16.37 -4.93 6.74
N LEU A 37 16.12 -3.85 5.99
CA LEU A 37 16.50 -2.51 6.43
C LEU A 37 15.84 -2.13 7.77
N ARG A 38 14.56 -2.47 7.96
CA ARG A 38 13.86 -2.24 9.24
C ARG A 38 14.51 -2.99 10.41
N LEU A 39 14.90 -4.25 10.20
CA LEU A 39 15.61 -5.02 11.22
C LEU A 39 16.98 -4.44 11.52
N ALA A 40 17.73 -4.01 10.50
CA ALA A 40 19.03 -3.37 10.67
C ALA A 40 18.92 -2.06 11.46
N VAL A 41 17.96 -1.19 11.13
CA VAL A 41 17.71 0.06 11.86
C VAL A 41 17.30 -0.21 13.31
N LEU A 42 16.46 -1.23 13.56
CA LEU A 42 16.07 -1.63 14.91
C LEU A 42 17.26 -2.17 15.73
N GLY A 43 18.14 -2.97 15.11
CA GLY A 43 19.37 -3.46 15.74
C GLY A 43 20.33 -2.33 16.08
N GLY A 44 20.57 -1.43 15.11
CA GLY A 44 21.40 -0.23 15.31
C GLY A 44 20.84 0.71 16.38
N MET A 45 19.51 0.91 16.41
CA MET A 45 18.84 1.67 17.46
C MET A 45 19.11 1.08 18.85
N GLY A 46 19.06 -0.25 18.98
CA GLY A 46 19.36 -0.92 20.24
C GLY A 46 20.81 -0.73 20.69
N VAL A 47 21.77 -0.90 19.79
CA VAL A 47 23.19 -0.65 20.08
C VAL A 47 23.43 0.82 20.47
N LEU A 48 22.79 1.76 19.78
CA LEU A 48 22.93 3.18 20.10
C LEU A 48 22.36 3.50 21.48
N LEU A 49 21.20 2.94 21.84
CA LEU A 49 20.60 3.10 23.17
C LEU A 49 21.49 2.56 24.30
N MET A 50 22.34 1.56 24.05
CA MET A 50 23.32 1.08 25.04
C MET A 50 24.39 2.12 25.38
N HIS A 51 24.70 3.04 24.46
CA HIS A 51 25.70 4.10 24.67
C HIS A 51 25.14 5.32 25.42
N PHE A 52 23.82 5.39 25.58
CA PHE A 52 23.13 6.48 26.28
C PHE A 52 22.25 5.93 27.40
N PRO A 53 22.81 5.28 28.45
CA PRO A 53 22.01 4.81 29.56
C PRO A 53 21.52 5.96 30.45
N ALA A 54 20.29 5.84 30.94
CA ALA A 54 19.74 6.66 32.00
C ALA A 54 20.29 6.21 33.36
N VAL A 55 20.94 7.12 34.09
CA VAL A 55 21.44 6.85 35.44
C VAL A 55 20.32 7.07 36.46
N LEU A 56 19.91 6.02 37.17
CA LEU A 56 18.93 6.13 38.25
C LEU A 56 19.58 6.71 39.53
N PRO A 57 18.80 7.39 40.39
CA PRO A 57 19.32 7.95 41.64
C PRO A 57 19.87 6.88 42.61
N SER A 58 19.35 5.65 42.51
CA SER A 58 19.78 4.49 43.28
C SER A 58 21.13 3.88 42.83
N GLY A 59 21.76 4.43 41.77
CA GLY A 59 23.04 3.95 41.24
C GLY A 59 22.99 3.10 39.96
N PRO A 60 21.98 2.24 39.69
CA PRO A 60 22.00 1.41 38.49
C PRO A 60 21.72 2.23 37.22
N THR A 61 22.41 1.88 36.14
CA THR A 61 22.20 2.43 34.80
C THR A 61 21.15 1.63 34.05
N VAL A 62 20.24 2.30 33.36
CA VAL A 62 19.12 1.71 32.64
C VAL A 62 19.10 2.22 31.21
N ASP A 63 19.06 1.34 30.23
CA ASP A 63 18.85 1.73 28.85
C ASP A 63 17.55 1.13 28.28
N LEU A 64 17.22 1.56 27.06
CA LEU A 64 16.01 1.15 26.35
C LEU A 64 16.28 0.07 25.28
N ARG A 65 17.40 -0.65 25.34
CA ARG A 65 17.80 -1.62 24.28
C ARG A 65 16.76 -2.72 24.06
N ALA A 66 16.02 -3.09 25.11
CA ALA A 66 14.96 -4.10 25.04
C ALA A 66 13.77 -3.68 24.16
N VAL A 67 13.52 -2.37 24.01
CA VAL A 67 12.38 -1.83 23.25
C VAL A 67 12.41 -2.27 21.77
N PRO A 68 13.49 -2.06 20.99
CA PRO A 68 13.60 -2.56 19.62
C PRO A 68 13.41 -4.08 19.47
N VAL A 69 13.92 -4.87 20.43
CA VAL A 69 13.79 -6.33 20.42
C VAL A 69 12.33 -6.74 20.60
N VAL A 70 11.65 -6.22 21.63
CA VAL A 70 10.25 -6.52 21.89
C VAL A 70 9.35 -6.01 20.76
N PHE A 71 9.64 -4.83 20.22
CA PHE A 71 8.93 -4.27 19.07
C PHE A 71 9.02 -5.16 17.84
N SER A 72 10.24 -5.55 17.43
CA SER A 72 10.45 -6.42 16.26
C SER A 72 9.82 -7.80 16.47
N LEU A 73 9.94 -8.36 17.68
CA LEU A 73 9.36 -9.64 18.04
C LEU A 73 7.83 -9.65 17.88
N LEU A 74 7.13 -8.73 18.55
CA LEU A 74 5.67 -8.72 18.55
C LEU A 74 5.09 -8.27 17.20
N ARG A 75 5.83 -7.46 16.44
CA ARG A 75 5.42 -6.97 15.12
C ARG A 75 5.67 -7.99 14.02
N PHE A 76 6.88 -8.55 13.94
CA PHE A 76 7.37 -9.34 12.81
C PHE A 76 7.59 -10.82 13.14
N GLY A 77 7.80 -11.17 14.41
CA GLY A 77 7.93 -12.56 14.88
C GLY A 77 9.22 -12.82 15.65
N PRO A 78 9.36 -14.00 16.27
CA PRO A 78 10.49 -14.34 17.14
C PRO A 78 11.84 -14.27 16.42
N LEU A 79 11.92 -14.73 15.17
CA LEU A 79 13.15 -14.63 14.37
C LEU A 79 13.61 -13.17 14.17
N ALA A 80 12.67 -12.24 13.95
CA ALA A 80 13.00 -10.83 13.83
C ALA A 80 13.53 -10.25 15.14
N GLY A 81 12.92 -10.63 16.28
CA GLY A 81 13.40 -10.27 17.61
C GLY A 81 14.82 -10.77 17.86
N ALA A 82 15.09 -12.04 17.52
CA ALA A 82 16.41 -12.65 17.66
C ALA A 82 17.46 -11.91 16.82
N VAL A 83 17.20 -11.67 15.54
CA VAL A 83 18.10 -10.93 14.64
C VAL A 83 18.43 -9.53 15.17
N VAL A 84 17.43 -8.81 15.70
CA VAL A 84 17.63 -7.48 16.29
C VAL A 84 18.45 -7.52 17.58
N ALA A 85 18.40 -8.62 18.34
CA ALA A 85 19.12 -8.77 19.61
C ALA A 85 20.60 -9.15 19.43
N VAL A 86 20.97 -9.86 18.37
CA VAL A 86 22.36 -10.29 18.08
C VAL A 86 23.40 -9.17 18.21
N PRO A 87 23.26 -8.00 17.57
CA PRO A 87 24.28 -6.95 17.67
C PRO A 87 24.43 -6.40 19.09
N MET A 88 23.36 -6.37 19.88
CA MET A 88 23.41 -5.91 21.28
C MET A 88 24.17 -6.91 22.16
N LEU A 89 23.91 -8.21 21.97
CA LEU A 89 24.63 -9.27 22.66
C LEU A 89 26.11 -9.26 22.30
N ALA A 90 26.44 -9.07 21.02
CA ALA A 90 27.83 -8.96 20.57
C ALA A 90 28.55 -7.78 21.23
N VAL A 91 27.96 -6.58 21.23
CA VAL A 91 28.54 -5.39 21.90
C VAL A 91 28.69 -5.61 23.40
N GLN A 92 27.71 -6.25 24.05
CA GLN A 92 27.79 -6.54 25.49
C GLN A 92 28.92 -7.51 25.84
N VAL A 93 29.04 -8.60 25.08
CA VAL A 93 30.05 -9.65 25.34
C VAL A 93 31.46 -9.16 24.98
N LEU A 94 31.61 -8.38 23.91
CA LEU A 94 32.92 -7.87 23.46
C LEU A 94 33.36 -6.60 24.21
N GLY A 95 32.42 -5.77 24.66
CA GLY A 95 32.71 -4.49 25.34
C GLY A 95 33.06 -4.61 26.82
N SER A 96 32.89 -5.79 27.42
CA SER A 96 33.14 -6.05 28.86
C SER A 96 34.56 -6.54 29.16
N GLY A 97 35.45 -6.55 28.17
CA GLY A 97 36.84 -7.05 28.30
C GLY A 97 37.00 -8.46 27.71
N PRO A 98 37.96 -9.27 28.21
CA PRO A 98 38.07 -10.68 27.82
C PRO A 98 36.74 -11.40 28.06
N LEU A 99 36.42 -12.40 27.22
CA LEU A 99 35.25 -13.27 27.37
C LEU A 99 35.20 -13.87 28.79
N SER A 100 34.46 -13.21 29.69
CA SER A 100 34.26 -13.62 31.07
C SER A 100 32.89 -14.26 31.22
N LEU A 101 32.76 -15.21 32.13
CA LEU A 101 31.49 -15.87 32.41
C LEU A 101 30.44 -14.84 32.88
N ASP A 102 30.88 -13.82 33.63
CA ASP A 102 30.01 -12.80 34.21
C ASP A 102 29.33 -11.93 33.15
N SER A 103 30.02 -11.55 32.07
CA SER A 103 29.42 -10.72 31.01
C SER A 103 28.35 -11.45 30.22
N VAL A 104 28.52 -12.76 30.04
CA VAL A 104 27.54 -13.65 29.41
C VAL A 104 26.33 -13.86 30.32
N LEU A 105 26.57 -14.13 31.62
CA LEU A 105 25.52 -14.40 32.61
C LEU A 105 24.62 -13.18 32.87
N GLN A 106 25.10 -11.96 32.69
CA GLN A 106 24.31 -10.74 32.92
C GLN A 106 23.31 -10.39 31.79
N GLY A 107 23.58 -10.76 30.53
CA GLY A 107 22.78 -10.30 29.38
C GLY A 107 22.00 -11.36 28.64
N VAL A 108 22.65 -12.51 28.39
CA VAL A 108 22.08 -13.59 27.57
C VAL A 108 20.78 -14.13 28.17
N PRO A 109 20.69 -14.41 29.49
CA PRO A 109 19.46 -14.91 30.10
C PRO A 109 18.26 -13.94 29.93
N SER A 110 18.48 -12.63 30.10
CA SER A 110 17.43 -11.61 29.92
C SER A 110 16.91 -11.55 28.48
N VAL A 111 17.79 -11.63 27.48
CA VAL A 111 17.38 -11.68 26.08
C VAL A 111 16.62 -12.98 25.78
N LEU A 112 17.14 -14.13 26.20
CA LEU A 112 16.47 -15.42 26.00
C LEU A 112 15.07 -15.45 26.64
N ALA A 113 14.93 -14.96 27.86
CA ALA A 113 13.66 -14.93 28.56
C ALA A 113 12.62 -14.02 27.86
N MET A 114 13.05 -12.85 27.36
CA MET A 114 12.22 -12.00 26.52
C MET A 114 11.83 -12.67 25.20
N LEU A 115 12.77 -13.36 24.53
CA LEU A 115 12.49 -14.05 23.26
C LEU A 115 11.47 -15.17 23.46
N LEU A 116 11.59 -15.97 24.52
CA LEU A 116 10.67 -17.06 24.86
C LEU A 116 9.27 -16.53 25.22
N CYS A 117 9.19 -15.57 26.15
CA CYS A 117 7.92 -14.96 26.57
C CYS A 117 7.22 -14.29 25.39
N GLY A 118 7.97 -13.47 24.64
CA GLY A 118 7.47 -12.81 23.45
C GLY A 118 7.00 -13.79 22.38
N ALA A 119 7.75 -14.87 22.13
CA ALA A 119 7.39 -15.88 21.14
C ALA A 119 6.06 -16.56 21.47
N ALA A 120 5.85 -16.93 22.74
CA ALA A 120 4.60 -17.50 23.22
C ALA A 120 3.42 -16.54 23.01
N LEU A 121 3.58 -15.28 23.41
CA LEU A 121 2.57 -14.23 23.22
C LEU A 121 2.30 -13.95 21.74
N HIS A 122 3.34 -13.90 20.91
CA HIS A 122 3.20 -13.73 19.46
C HIS A 122 2.42 -14.88 18.83
N ALA A 123 2.71 -16.13 19.20
CA ALA A 123 2.01 -17.32 18.73
C ALA A 123 0.52 -17.30 19.14
N GLY A 124 0.22 -16.95 20.40
CA GLY A 124 -1.16 -16.78 20.86
C GLY A 124 -1.92 -15.70 20.09
N MET A 125 -1.27 -14.56 19.83
CA MET A 125 -1.86 -13.44 19.08
C MET A 125 -2.06 -13.72 17.59
N ARG A 126 -1.34 -14.68 16.98
CA ARG A 126 -1.50 -15.01 15.55
C ARG A 126 -2.89 -15.56 15.24
N ARG A 127 -3.54 -16.19 16.21
CA ARG A 127 -4.90 -16.74 16.07
C ARG A 127 -6.01 -15.69 16.18
N ALA A 128 -5.69 -14.50 16.70
CA ALA A 128 -6.66 -13.43 16.90
C ALA A 128 -6.90 -12.61 15.62
N PRO A 129 -8.12 -12.08 15.40
CA PRO A 129 -8.40 -11.19 14.27
C PRO A 129 -7.54 -9.91 14.34
N PRO A 130 -7.28 -9.23 13.20
CA PRO A 130 -6.31 -8.14 13.10
C PRO A 130 -6.53 -6.99 14.10
N GLU A 131 -7.79 -6.63 14.36
CA GLU A 131 -8.16 -5.57 15.29
C GLU A 131 -7.87 -5.93 16.75
N ARG A 132 -8.24 -7.15 17.15
CA ARG A 132 -7.94 -7.69 18.48
C ARG A 132 -6.43 -7.85 18.68
N ARG A 133 -5.72 -8.32 17.65
CA ARG A 133 -4.26 -8.43 17.67
C ARG A 133 -3.56 -7.08 17.90
N ARG A 134 -4.09 -5.97 17.35
CA ARG A 134 -3.54 -4.63 17.63
C ARG A 134 -3.68 -4.25 19.11
N ARG A 135 -4.83 -4.54 19.72
CA ARG A 135 -5.07 -4.26 21.15
C ARG A 135 -4.22 -5.13 22.07
N LEU A 136 -4.05 -6.41 21.74
CA LEU A 136 -3.27 -7.37 22.52
C LEU A 136 -1.76 -7.09 22.55
N ARG A 137 -1.23 -6.30 21.61
CA ARG A 137 0.21 -5.97 21.57
C ARG A 137 0.69 -5.14 22.77
N TRP A 138 -0.19 -4.33 23.36
CA TRP A 138 0.14 -3.51 24.52
C TRP A 138 0.44 -4.35 25.77
N PRO A 139 -0.50 -5.18 26.25
CA PRO A 139 -0.23 -6.05 27.39
C PRO A 139 0.87 -7.08 27.08
N ALA A 140 0.96 -7.56 25.83
CA ALA A 140 2.04 -8.48 25.45
C ALA A 140 3.43 -7.83 25.56
N ALA A 141 3.58 -6.56 25.19
CA ALA A 141 4.84 -5.84 25.31
C ALA A 141 5.22 -5.59 26.77
N ALA A 142 4.26 -5.15 27.59
CA ALA A 142 4.49 -4.96 29.01
C ALA A 142 4.93 -6.26 29.71
N LEU A 143 4.25 -7.38 29.41
CA LEU A 143 4.62 -8.69 29.95
C LEU A 143 6.00 -9.15 29.46
N THR A 144 6.30 -8.97 28.16
CA THR A 144 7.62 -9.35 27.61
C THR A 144 8.74 -8.52 28.24
N LEU A 145 8.54 -7.21 28.43
CA LEU A 145 9.50 -6.31 29.07
C LEU A 145 9.67 -6.64 30.56
N ALA A 146 8.61 -7.06 31.25
CA ALA A 146 8.70 -7.46 32.65
C ALA A 146 9.67 -8.66 32.84
N VAL A 147 9.63 -9.64 31.94
CA VAL A 147 10.54 -10.80 32.07
C VAL A 147 12.02 -10.42 31.92
N ASN A 148 12.36 -9.24 31.38
CA ASN A 148 13.74 -8.80 31.19
C ASN A 148 14.58 -8.79 32.48
N GLY A 149 13.99 -8.36 33.61
CA GLY A 149 14.69 -8.25 34.89
C GLY A 149 14.73 -9.54 35.71
N VAL A 150 13.86 -10.51 35.41
CA VAL A 150 13.71 -11.74 36.21
C VAL A 150 15.00 -12.55 36.33
N PRO A 151 15.78 -12.77 35.25
CA PRO A 151 17.03 -13.53 35.37
C PRO A 151 18.09 -12.87 36.27
N GLN A 152 18.00 -11.56 36.51
CA GLN A 152 18.95 -10.86 37.39
C GLN A 152 18.78 -11.26 38.86
N LEU A 153 17.61 -11.78 39.27
CA LEU A 153 17.38 -12.32 40.62
C LEU A 153 18.30 -13.51 40.94
N LEU A 154 18.78 -14.21 39.91
CA LEU A 154 19.65 -15.38 40.07
C LEU A 154 21.13 -14.99 40.22
N LEU A 155 21.47 -13.71 40.06
CA LEU A 155 22.84 -13.19 40.15
C LEU A 155 23.12 -12.60 41.55
N PRO A 156 24.39 -12.55 41.98
CA PRO A 156 24.77 -11.89 43.23
C PRO A 156 24.32 -10.42 43.25
N GLY A 157 23.63 -10.00 44.31
CA GLY A 157 23.06 -8.63 44.43
C GLY A 157 21.76 -8.40 43.63
N GLY A 158 21.23 -9.43 42.97
CA GLY A 158 19.98 -9.38 42.20
C GLY A 158 18.75 -8.88 42.96
N PRO A 159 18.47 -9.37 44.19
CA PRO A 159 17.31 -8.92 44.97
C PRO A 159 17.32 -7.41 45.25
N ASP A 160 18.47 -6.84 45.62
CA ASP A 160 18.59 -5.41 45.93
C ASP A 160 18.41 -4.54 44.68
N LEU A 161 18.93 -4.99 43.54
CA LEU A 161 18.70 -4.37 42.23
C LEU A 161 17.22 -4.42 41.81
N MET A 162 16.53 -5.53 42.09
CA MET A 162 15.10 -5.68 41.82
C MET A 162 14.25 -4.73 42.67
N HIS A 163 14.52 -4.62 43.97
CA HIS A 163 13.75 -3.74 44.84
C HIS A 163 13.95 -2.26 44.53
N SER A 164 15.15 -1.85 44.14
CA SER A 164 15.52 -0.43 44.00
C SER A 164 15.43 0.14 42.57
N GLY A 165 15.47 -0.71 41.52
CA GLY A 165 15.62 -0.25 40.14
C GLY A 165 14.63 -0.82 39.12
N TYR A 166 14.01 -1.97 39.39
CA TYR A 166 13.25 -2.70 38.36
C TYR A 166 11.94 -2.01 37.94
N LEU A 167 11.16 -1.47 38.88
CA LEU A 167 9.90 -0.82 38.54
C LEU A 167 10.11 0.43 37.66
N PRO A 168 11.04 1.36 37.96
CA PRO A 168 11.40 2.45 37.05
C PRO A 168 11.83 1.95 35.66
N VAL A 169 12.67 0.91 35.58
CA VAL A 169 13.12 0.31 34.30
C VAL A 169 11.94 -0.17 33.47
N LEU A 170 11.02 -0.91 34.08
CA LEU A 170 9.86 -1.45 33.40
C LEU A 170 8.94 -0.33 32.89
N LEU A 171 8.68 0.69 33.72
CA LEU A 171 7.84 1.83 33.33
C LEU A 171 8.45 2.62 32.18
N ILE A 172 9.76 2.90 32.23
CA ILE A 172 10.50 3.61 31.18
C ILE A 172 10.53 2.76 29.89
N GLY A 173 10.76 1.45 30.00
CA GLY A 173 10.72 0.51 28.88
C GLY A 173 9.34 0.44 28.20
N VAL A 174 8.27 0.36 28.99
CA VAL A 174 6.89 0.36 28.48
C VAL A 174 6.58 1.69 27.80
N ALA A 175 6.94 2.82 28.41
CA ALA A 175 6.78 4.14 27.79
C ALA A 175 7.55 4.25 26.46
N GLY A 176 8.80 3.76 26.41
CA GLY A 176 9.60 3.72 25.19
C GLY A 176 8.94 2.87 24.09
N TYR A 177 8.42 1.69 24.44
CA TYR A 177 7.66 0.86 23.50
C TYR A 177 6.41 1.57 22.99
N VAL A 178 5.70 2.32 23.84
CA VAL A 178 4.53 3.12 23.47
C VAL A 178 4.88 4.19 22.48
N ILE A 179 5.93 4.96 22.74
CA ILE A 179 6.41 6.02 21.84
C ILE A 179 6.74 5.43 20.47
N LEU A 180 7.60 4.40 20.42
CA LEU A 180 8.01 3.76 19.18
C LEU A 180 6.80 3.18 18.41
N SER A 181 5.91 2.48 19.13
CA SER A 181 4.71 1.88 18.53
C SER A 181 3.74 2.94 17.99
N ALA A 182 3.55 4.04 18.70
CA ALA A 182 2.69 5.14 18.27
C ALA A 182 3.23 5.78 16.98
N MET A 183 4.53 6.05 16.90
CA MET A 183 5.17 6.60 15.69
C MET A 183 4.93 5.71 14.46
N ILE A 184 5.16 4.40 14.61
CA ILE A 184 4.98 3.46 13.48
C ILE A 184 3.50 3.27 13.13
N VAL A 185 2.61 3.21 14.11
CA VAL A 185 1.16 3.10 13.85
C VAL A 185 0.65 4.35 13.13
N ASN A 186 1.08 5.55 13.53
CA ASN A 186 0.71 6.81 12.88
C ASN A 186 1.23 6.87 11.44
N ARG A 187 2.50 6.54 11.22
CA ARG A 187 3.09 6.47 9.86
C ARG A 187 2.32 5.52 8.96
N VAL A 188 2.04 4.30 9.43
CA VAL A 188 1.28 3.30 8.67
C VAL A 188 -0.16 3.76 8.43
N GLY A 189 -0.78 4.46 9.39
CA GLY A 189 -2.09 5.09 9.23
C GLY A 189 -2.11 6.11 8.09
N LEU A 190 -1.13 7.01 8.05
CA LEU A 190 -0.97 8.00 6.97
C LEU A 190 -0.79 7.33 5.60
N LEU A 191 0.05 6.29 5.51
CA LEU A 191 0.24 5.53 4.27
C LEU A 191 -1.04 4.84 3.80
N LYS A 192 -1.83 4.30 4.73
CA LYS A 192 -3.10 3.65 4.41
C LYS A 192 -4.13 4.66 3.89
N VAL A 193 -4.19 5.86 4.50
CA VAL A 193 -5.06 6.94 4.05
C VAL A 193 -4.62 7.38 2.66
N THR A 194 -3.37 7.80 2.48
CA THR A 194 -2.85 8.24 1.16
C THR A 194 -3.05 7.21 0.06
N SER A 195 -2.80 5.92 0.32
CA SER A 195 -3.08 4.84 -0.63
C SER A 195 -4.56 4.73 -1.03
N ARG A 196 -5.49 4.89 -0.07
CA ARG A 196 -6.93 4.92 -0.37
C ARG A 196 -7.31 6.11 -1.25
N TRP A 197 -6.79 7.29 -0.93
CA TRP A 197 -7.03 8.50 -1.73
C TRP A 197 -6.48 8.35 -3.15
N GLN A 198 -5.30 7.75 -3.30
CA GLN A 198 -4.75 7.43 -4.61
C GLN A 198 -5.64 6.46 -5.39
N SER A 199 -6.14 5.38 -4.76
CA SER A 199 -7.05 4.43 -5.44
C SER A 199 -8.39 5.06 -5.83
N GLN A 200 -8.96 5.94 -4.99
CA GLN A 200 -10.16 6.70 -5.34
C GLN A 200 -9.89 7.70 -6.48
N ALA A 201 -8.66 8.19 -6.61
CA ALA A 201 -8.26 9.07 -7.69
C ALA A 201 -8.03 8.34 -9.04
N LEU A 202 -8.23 7.01 -9.11
CA LEU A 202 -8.08 6.21 -10.34
C LEU A 202 -9.42 5.68 -10.89
N LEU A 203 -10.50 5.85 -10.14
CA LEU A 203 -11.86 5.52 -10.59
C LEU A 203 -12.66 6.79 -10.87
N ASP A 204 -13.60 6.70 -11.80
CA ASP A 204 -14.61 7.73 -12.04
C ASP A 204 -15.72 7.58 -10.98
N PRO A 205 -16.00 8.62 -10.17
CA PRO A 205 -16.96 8.52 -9.07
C PRO A 205 -18.41 8.31 -9.52
N LEU A 206 -18.74 8.64 -10.78
CA LEU A 206 -20.09 8.48 -11.29
C LEU A 206 -20.38 7.04 -11.70
N THR A 207 -19.50 6.45 -12.51
CA THR A 207 -19.69 5.15 -13.15
C THR A 207 -18.98 3.99 -12.44
N GLY A 208 -17.99 4.28 -11.59
CA GLY A 208 -17.14 3.27 -10.96
C GLY A 208 -16.10 2.64 -11.88
N LEU A 209 -16.05 3.04 -13.16
CA LEU A 209 -15.02 2.61 -14.11
C LEU A 209 -13.67 3.26 -13.78
N ALA A 210 -12.60 2.75 -14.41
CA ALA A 210 -11.31 3.42 -14.37
C ALA A 210 -11.42 4.81 -15.04
N ASN A 211 -10.78 5.82 -14.47
CA ASN A 211 -10.81 7.18 -15.02
C ASN A 211 -9.67 7.41 -16.03
N ARG A 212 -9.62 8.62 -16.61
CA ARG A 212 -8.57 9.05 -17.53
C ARG A 212 -7.15 8.80 -17.00
N ARG A 213 -6.90 9.08 -15.71
CA ARG A 213 -5.56 8.88 -15.12
C ARG A 213 -5.15 7.41 -15.13
N GLN A 214 -6.07 6.49 -14.85
CA GLN A 214 -5.79 5.05 -14.94
C GLN A 214 -5.63 4.61 -16.41
N PHE A 215 -6.41 5.17 -17.33
CA PHE A 215 -6.24 4.94 -18.77
C PHE A 215 -4.83 5.28 -19.23
N ASP A 216 -4.33 6.48 -18.89
CA ASP A 216 -2.98 6.91 -19.29
C ASP A 216 -1.88 6.01 -18.68
N GLN A 217 -2.07 5.51 -17.46
CA GLN A 217 -1.15 4.56 -16.82
C GLN A 217 -1.16 3.18 -17.50
N ASP A 218 -2.33 2.67 -17.85
CA ASP A 218 -2.47 1.36 -18.49
C ASP A 218 -2.01 1.39 -19.95
N LEU A 219 -2.12 2.55 -20.62
CA LEU A 219 -1.72 2.78 -22.01
C LEU A 219 -0.23 2.50 -22.21
N GLY A 220 0.62 2.89 -21.26
CA GLY A 220 2.06 2.62 -21.30
C GLY A 220 2.44 1.15 -21.18
N ASN A 221 1.48 0.28 -20.82
CA ASN A 221 1.67 -1.16 -20.70
C ASN A 221 0.97 -1.94 -21.82
N LEU A 222 0.47 -1.29 -22.87
CA LEU A 222 -0.10 -1.99 -24.04
C LEU A 222 1.01 -2.44 -24.98
N ASP A 223 0.88 -3.67 -25.47
CA ASP A 223 1.84 -4.28 -26.37
C ASP A 223 1.19 -4.62 -27.72
N GLN A 224 2.01 -5.07 -28.67
CA GLN A 224 1.52 -5.62 -29.93
C GLN A 224 0.53 -6.77 -29.67
N GLY A 225 -0.64 -6.71 -30.32
CA GLY A 225 -1.71 -7.67 -30.11
C GLY A 225 -2.74 -7.24 -29.07
N ASP A 226 -2.61 -6.04 -28.51
CA ASP A 226 -3.69 -5.39 -27.77
C ASP A 226 -4.51 -4.47 -28.70
N ALA A 227 -5.69 -4.04 -28.24
CA ALA A 227 -6.56 -3.14 -28.98
C ALA A 227 -7.16 -2.05 -28.09
N ILE A 228 -7.45 -0.90 -28.70
CA ILE A 228 -8.14 0.23 -28.08
C ILE A 228 -9.46 0.45 -28.80
N LEU A 229 -10.53 0.60 -28.01
CA LEU A 229 -11.83 0.99 -28.50
C LEU A 229 -12.14 2.38 -27.94
N ALA A 230 -12.44 3.32 -28.83
CA ALA A 230 -13.01 4.62 -28.49
C ALA A 230 -14.53 4.50 -28.55
N VAL A 231 -15.23 4.89 -27.50
CA VAL A 231 -16.69 4.71 -27.36
C VAL A 231 -17.33 6.03 -26.95
N ASP A 232 -18.45 6.37 -27.59
CA ASP A 232 -19.18 7.59 -27.28
C ASP A 232 -20.68 7.38 -27.39
N ILE A 233 -21.44 7.98 -26.46
CA ILE A 233 -22.90 7.88 -26.42
C ILE A 233 -23.53 8.83 -27.43
N ASP A 234 -24.24 8.25 -28.39
CA ASP A 234 -24.85 8.99 -29.47
C ASP A 234 -25.95 9.94 -28.95
N HIS A 235 -25.84 11.22 -29.34
CA HIS A 235 -26.79 12.27 -29.00
C HIS A 235 -26.98 12.49 -27.47
N PHE A 236 -25.99 12.20 -26.64
CA PHE A 236 -26.11 12.33 -25.18
C PHE A 236 -26.47 13.74 -24.70
N LYS A 237 -26.00 14.79 -25.39
CA LYS A 237 -26.47 16.16 -25.12
C LYS A 237 -28.00 16.30 -25.18
N ARG A 238 -28.67 15.67 -26.15
CA ARG A 238 -30.14 15.67 -26.27
C ARG A 238 -30.81 14.99 -25.08
N VAL A 239 -30.19 13.93 -24.52
CA VAL A 239 -30.67 13.28 -23.30
C VAL A 239 -30.64 14.26 -22.13
N ASN A 240 -29.53 14.98 -21.93
CA ASN A 240 -29.41 15.99 -20.89
C ASN A 240 -30.39 17.15 -21.08
N ASP A 241 -30.51 17.66 -22.31
CA ASP A 241 -31.38 18.79 -22.62
C ASP A 241 -32.87 18.44 -22.44
N THR A 242 -33.26 17.17 -22.68
CA THR A 242 -34.65 16.71 -22.60
C THR A 242 -35.05 16.24 -21.20
N HIS A 243 -34.16 15.54 -20.50
CA HIS A 243 -34.47 14.84 -19.25
C HIS A 243 -33.68 15.33 -18.03
N GLY A 244 -32.81 16.32 -18.23
CA GLY A 244 -31.93 16.89 -17.21
C GLY A 244 -30.69 16.05 -16.92
N HIS A 245 -29.68 16.69 -16.34
CA HIS A 245 -28.39 16.06 -16.02
C HIS A 245 -28.51 14.84 -15.10
N ALA A 246 -29.46 14.83 -14.17
CA ALA A 246 -29.67 13.68 -13.28
C ALA A 246 -30.10 12.42 -14.04
N ALA A 247 -30.83 12.55 -15.14
CA ALA A 247 -31.17 11.43 -16.02
C ALA A 247 -29.96 10.99 -16.85
N GLY A 248 -29.20 11.95 -17.40
CA GLY A 248 -27.94 11.68 -18.10
C GLY A 248 -26.94 10.92 -17.23
N ASP A 249 -26.82 11.28 -15.95
CA ASP A 249 -25.98 10.57 -14.99
C ASP A 249 -26.40 9.11 -14.77
N LYS A 250 -27.71 8.82 -14.80
CA LYS A 250 -28.21 7.44 -14.72
C LYS A 250 -27.89 6.66 -16.00
N VAL A 251 -28.00 7.31 -17.16
CA VAL A 251 -27.60 6.72 -18.45
C VAL A 251 -26.11 6.39 -18.45
N LEU A 252 -25.25 7.31 -18.01
CA LEU A 252 -23.79 7.09 -17.94
C LEU A 252 -23.44 5.90 -17.05
N ARG A 253 -24.09 5.77 -15.89
CA ARG A 253 -23.94 4.60 -15.00
C ARG A 253 -24.36 3.30 -15.68
N ALA A 254 -25.52 3.30 -16.33
CA ALA A 254 -26.06 2.12 -17.01
C ALA A 254 -25.18 1.68 -18.18
N VAL A 255 -24.71 2.63 -19.00
CA VAL A 255 -23.77 2.38 -20.10
C VAL A 255 -22.45 1.85 -19.55
N GLY A 256 -21.86 2.49 -18.52
CA GLY A 256 -20.62 2.01 -17.91
C GLY A 256 -20.73 0.58 -17.39
N HIS A 257 -21.85 0.23 -16.76
CA HIS A 257 -22.11 -1.15 -16.32
C HIS A 257 -22.29 -2.11 -17.51
N ALA A 258 -22.96 -1.69 -18.58
CA ALA A 258 -23.13 -2.51 -19.78
C ALA A 258 -21.79 -2.79 -20.46
N LEU A 259 -20.92 -1.78 -20.55
CA LEU A 259 -19.56 -1.94 -21.08
C LEU A 259 -18.77 -2.93 -20.22
N GLN A 260 -18.67 -2.70 -18.91
CA GLN A 260 -17.90 -3.56 -18.01
C GLN A 260 -18.42 -5.01 -17.99
N GLY A 261 -19.74 -5.21 -18.03
CA GLY A 261 -20.35 -6.54 -18.05
C GLY A 261 -20.10 -7.32 -19.35
N GLY A 262 -19.73 -6.64 -20.43
CA GLY A 262 -19.40 -7.25 -21.72
C GLY A 262 -17.92 -7.58 -21.90
N LEU A 263 -17.09 -7.38 -20.87
CA LEU A 263 -15.63 -7.55 -20.92
C LEU A 263 -15.14 -8.79 -20.16
N ARG A 264 -13.97 -9.30 -20.56
CA ARG A 264 -13.25 -10.36 -19.83
C ARG A 264 -12.49 -9.76 -18.65
N HIS A 265 -12.02 -10.61 -17.73
CA HIS A 265 -11.28 -10.17 -16.54
C HIS A 265 -10.00 -9.35 -16.85
N HIS A 266 -9.34 -9.61 -17.99
CA HIS A 266 -8.11 -8.92 -18.39
C HIS A 266 -8.36 -7.67 -19.25
N ASP A 267 -9.59 -7.46 -19.71
CA ASP A 267 -9.99 -6.27 -20.44
C ASP A 267 -10.54 -5.23 -19.45
N ARG A 268 -10.45 -3.94 -19.81
CA ARG A 268 -10.89 -2.88 -18.91
C ARG A 268 -11.60 -1.76 -19.66
N ALA A 269 -12.69 -1.27 -19.07
CA ALA A 269 -13.40 -0.07 -19.51
C ALA A 269 -12.97 1.15 -18.68
N TYR A 270 -12.94 2.30 -19.34
CA TYR A 270 -12.53 3.57 -18.79
C TYR A 270 -13.55 4.64 -19.16
N ARG A 271 -13.75 5.64 -18.29
CA ARG A 271 -14.45 6.87 -18.62
C ARG A 271 -13.41 7.99 -18.76
N LEU A 272 -13.30 8.56 -19.95
CA LEU A 272 -12.28 9.56 -20.27
C LEU A 272 -12.82 10.98 -20.14
N GLY A 273 -14.11 11.19 -20.36
CA GLY A 273 -14.75 12.50 -20.36
C GLY A 273 -16.24 12.44 -19.99
N GLY A 274 -17.01 13.43 -20.44
CA GLY A 274 -18.43 13.57 -20.13
C GLY A 274 -19.25 12.35 -20.59
N GLU A 275 -19.22 12.08 -21.89
CA GLU A 275 -19.93 10.97 -22.57
C GLU A 275 -18.98 9.98 -23.27
N GLU A 276 -17.67 10.16 -23.02
CA GLU A 276 -16.59 9.45 -23.70
C GLU A 276 -16.04 8.31 -22.83
N PHE A 277 -15.99 7.12 -23.42
CA PHE A 277 -15.46 5.92 -22.82
C PHE A 277 -14.34 5.35 -23.70
N ALA A 278 -13.48 4.56 -23.08
CA ALA A 278 -12.53 3.73 -23.82
C ALA A 278 -12.51 2.32 -23.26
N VAL A 279 -12.09 1.37 -24.08
CA VAL A 279 -11.85 -0.01 -23.66
C VAL A 279 -10.47 -0.44 -24.16
N MET A 280 -9.68 -1.06 -23.27
CA MET A 280 -8.46 -1.77 -23.65
C MET A 280 -8.73 -3.28 -23.64
N LEU A 281 -8.47 -3.92 -24.78
CA LEU A 281 -8.56 -5.37 -24.93
C LEU A 281 -7.16 -5.96 -24.97
N ARG A 282 -6.97 -7.09 -24.28
CA ARG A 282 -5.68 -7.78 -24.21
C ARG A 282 -5.65 -9.01 -25.09
N HIS A 283 -4.55 -9.18 -25.83
CA HIS A 283 -4.28 -10.38 -26.64
C HIS A 283 -5.39 -10.71 -27.64
N VAL A 284 -5.74 -9.74 -28.48
CA VAL A 284 -6.77 -9.85 -29.51
C VAL A 284 -6.23 -9.55 -30.91
N ASN A 285 -6.80 -10.21 -31.91
CA ASN A 285 -6.64 -9.80 -33.31
C ASN A 285 -7.74 -8.80 -33.73
N ARG A 286 -7.68 -8.34 -34.98
CA ARG A 286 -8.60 -7.33 -35.53
C ARG A 286 -10.05 -7.79 -35.47
N GLU A 287 -10.32 -9.02 -35.88
CA GLU A 287 -11.67 -9.58 -35.96
C GLU A 287 -12.27 -9.75 -34.56
N GLN A 288 -11.46 -10.21 -33.60
CA GLN A 288 -11.85 -10.34 -32.20
C GLN A 288 -12.15 -8.97 -31.57
N ALA A 289 -11.30 -7.96 -31.81
CA ALA A 289 -11.51 -6.61 -31.30
C ALA A 289 -12.82 -6.01 -31.85
N GLN A 290 -13.09 -6.17 -33.14
CA GLN A 290 -14.34 -5.74 -33.77
C GLN A 290 -15.55 -6.50 -33.23
N ALA A 291 -15.44 -7.82 -33.03
CA ALA A 291 -16.52 -8.62 -32.47
C ALA A 291 -16.88 -8.20 -31.04
N VAL A 292 -15.87 -7.87 -30.21
CA VAL A 292 -16.09 -7.31 -28.87
C VAL A 292 -16.76 -5.95 -28.96
N ALA A 293 -16.26 -5.04 -29.82
CA ALA A 293 -16.86 -3.73 -30.02
C ALA A 293 -18.34 -3.81 -30.41
N GLU A 294 -18.67 -4.67 -31.37
CA GLU A 294 -20.05 -4.88 -31.83
C GLU A 294 -20.94 -5.52 -30.76
N ARG A 295 -20.38 -6.43 -29.95
CA ARG A 295 -21.09 -6.99 -28.78
C ARG A 295 -21.44 -5.90 -27.77
N LEU A 296 -20.50 -5.01 -27.45
CA LEU A 296 -20.74 -3.90 -26.52
C LEU A 296 -21.80 -2.94 -27.07
N ARG A 297 -21.71 -2.59 -28.35
CA ARG A 297 -22.69 -1.75 -29.04
C ARG A 297 -24.10 -2.32 -28.94
N ARG A 298 -24.27 -3.59 -29.31
CA ARG A 298 -25.55 -4.30 -29.23
C ARG A 298 -26.06 -4.42 -27.79
N ALA A 299 -25.18 -4.59 -26.81
CA ALA A 299 -25.58 -4.68 -25.41
C ALA A 299 -26.17 -3.36 -24.87
N VAL A 300 -25.71 -2.21 -25.39
CA VAL A 300 -26.30 -0.90 -25.07
C VAL A 300 -27.61 -0.68 -25.86
N GLU A 301 -27.64 -1.03 -27.14
CA GLU A 301 -28.84 -0.89 -27.98
C GLU A 301 -30.00 -1.80 -27.55
N ALA A 302 -29.72 -3.01 -27.06
CA ALA A 302 -30.74 -4.03 -26.84
C ALA A 302 -31.72 -3.73 -25.69
N ARG A 303 -31.46 -2.72 -24.86
CA ARG A 303 -32.32 -2.38 -23.72
C ARG A 303 -32.22 -0.90 -23.36
N PRO A 304 -33.30 -0.30 -22.83
CA PRO A 304 -33.25 1.06 -22.32
C PRO A 304 -32.19 1.23 -21.22
N MET A 305 -31.34 2.26 -21.34
CA MET A 305 -30.40 2.66 -20.30
C MET A 305 -31.11 3.59 -19.31
N ALA A 306 -31.40 3.09 -18.11
CA ALA A 306 -32.17 3.82 -17.11
C ALA A 306 -33.54 4.33 -17.62
N GLY A 307 -34.19 3.54 -18.49
CA GLY A 307 -35.50 3.86 -19.08
C GLY A 307 -35.44 4.70 -20.35
N LEU A 308 -34.25 5.00 -20.88
CA LEU A 308 -34.06 5.79 -22.10
C LEU A 308 -33.36 4.97 -23.19
N GLU A 309 -33.89 5.04 -24.40
CA GLU A 309 -33.27 4.46 -25.60
C GLU A 309 -32.04 5.28 -26.00
N VAL A 310 -30.86 4.67 -25.92
CA VAL A 310 -29.59 5.30 -26.31
C VAL A 310 -28.76 4.29 -27.09
N THR A 311 -27.88 4.80 -27.95
CA THR A 311 -26.96 3.98 -28.74
C THR A 311 -25.53 4.50 -28.54
N ILE A 312 -24.55 3.68 -28.92
CA ILE A 312 -23.14 4.08 -28.88
C ILE A 312 -22.51 3.91 -30.26
N SER A 313 -21.59 4.81 -30.58
CA SER A 313 -20.67 4.65 -31.70
C SER A 313 -19.32 4.17 -31.16
N VAL A 314 -18.66 3.28 -31.90
CA VAL A 314 -17.40 2.66 -31.48
C VAL A 314 -16.35 2.73 -32.58
N GLY A 315 -15.19 3.27 -32.26
CA GLY A 315 -13.97 3.23 -33.07
C GLY A 315 -13.00 2.18 -32.55
N VAL A 316 -12.38 1.39 -33.43
CA VAL A 316 -11.47 0.29 -33.04
C VAL A 316 -10.09 0.52 -33.68
N SER A 317 -9.03 0.41 -32.88
CA SER A 317 -7.66 0.30 -33.40
C SER A 317 -6.86 -0.79 -32.71
N LEU A 318 -5.95 -1.43 -33.45
CA LEU A 318 -4.96 -2.34 -32.90
C LEU A 318 -3.70 -1.58 -32.51
N VAL A 319 -3.04 -2.05 -31.45
CA VAL A 319 -1.76 -1.51 -31.00
C VAL A 319 -0.64 -2.07 -31.89
N ALA A 320 0.07 -1.16 -32.56
CA ALA A 320 1.29 -1.47 -33.29
C ALA A 320 2.49 -1.49 -32.34
N PRO A 321 3.60 -2.19 -32.69
CA PRO A 321 4.80 -2.26 -31.85
C PRO A 321 5.30 -0.86 -31.46
N GLY A 322 5.37 -0.59 -30.16
CA GLY A 322 5.94 0.65 -29.61
C GLY A 322 5.10 1.92 -29.79
N ASP A 323 3.86 1.83 -30.31
CA ASP A 323 3.04 3.02 -30.62
C ASP A 323 1.60 2.94 -30.10
N ALA A 324 1.46 2.61 -28.81
CA ALA A 324 0.17 2.67 -28.12
C ALA A 324 -0.51 4.05 -28.18
N PRO A 325 0.21 5.19 -28.09
CA PRO A 325 -0.41 6.51 -28.25
C PRO A 325 -1.02 6.75 -29.65
N ALA A 326 -0.43 6.23 -30.74
CA ALA A 326 -1.09 6.31 -32.05
C ALA A 326 -2.37 5.49 -32.13
N ALA A 327 -2.42 4.32 -31.49
CA ALA A 327 -3.62 3.49 -31.47
C ALA A 327 -4.83 4.24 -30.89
N VAL A 328 -4.61 5.12 -29.91
CA VAL A 328 -5.66 6.01 -29.38
C VAL A 328 -6.19 6.96 -30.45
N ARG A 329 -5.29 7.67 -31.16
CA ARG A 329 -5.69 8.60 -32.24
C ARG A 329 -6.42 7.87 -33.37
N GLN A 330 -5.95 6.68 -33.72
CA GLN A 330 -6.55 5.85 -34.76
C GLN A 330 -7.95 5.37 -34.37
N ALA A 331 -8.15 4.96 -33.11
CA ALA A 331 -9.46 4.59 -32.59
C ALA A 331 -10.41 5.80 -32.60
N ASP A 332 -9.92 6.99 -32.27
CA ASP A 332 -10.67 8.24 -32.30
C ASP A 332 -11.15 8.60 -33.72
N VAL A 333 -10.27 8.52 -34.72
CA VAL A 333 -10.66 8.73 -36.13
C VAL A 333 -11.69 7.69 -36.59
N ALA A 334 -11.53 6.43 -36.17
CA ALA A 334 -12.49 5.38 -36.47
C ALA A 334 -13.87 5.67 -35.81
N LEU A 335 -13.88 6.20 -34.59
CA LEU A 335 -15.11 6.61 -33.89
C LEU A 335 -15.79 7.77 -34.61
N TYR A 336 -15.02 8.78 -35.04
CA TYR A 336 -15.53 9.88 -35.83
C TYR A 336 -16.24 9.40 -37.11
N ARG A 337 -15.64 8.42 -37.80
CA ARG A 337 -16.25 7.79 -38.98
C ARG A 337 -17.53 7.03 -38.66
N ALA A 338 -17.59 6.34 -37.52
CA ALA A 338 -18.82 5.70 -37.06
C ALA A 338 -19.95 6.74 -36.90
N LYS A 339 -19.64 7.89 -36.30
CA LYS A 339 -20.61 9.00 -36.16
C LYS A 339 -21.04 9.57 -37.53
N GLN A 340 -20.08 9.81 -38.43
CA GLN A 340 -20.38 10.35 -39.77
C GLN A 340 -21.20 9.42 -40.65
N ARG A 341 -20.99 8.11 -40.53
CA ARG A 341 -21.74 7.11 -41.31
C ARG A 341 -23.16 6.87 -40.80
N GLY A 342 -23.61 7.60 -39.77
CA GLY A 342 -24.96 7.51 -39.25
C GLY A 342 -25.08 6.89 -37.86
N ARG A 343 -23.99 6.90 -37.06
CA ARG A 343 -23.98 6.50 -35.65
C ARG A 343 -24.39 5.05 -35.42
N ASN A 344 -24.51 4.64 -34.15
CA ASN A 344 -24.92 3.30 -33.72
C ASN A 344 -24.19 2.19 -34.49
N ARG A 345 -22.87 2.29 -34.57
CA ARG A 345 -22.05 1.35 -35.32
C ARG A 345 -20.61 1.28 -34.84
N THR A 346 -19.97 0.20 -35.25
CA THR A 346 -18.54 -0.02 -35.08
C THR A 346 -17.81 0.33 -36.37
N CYS A 347 -16.72 1.07 -36.29
CA CYS A 347 -15.76 1.29 -37.37
C CYS A 347 -14.36 0.95 -36.87
N ALA A 348 -13.53 0.33 -37.73
CA ALA A 348 -12.15 0.04 -37.39
C ALA A 348 -11.20 0.88 -38.24
N TRP A 349 -10.05 1.22 -37.67
CA TRP A 349 -8.98 1.94 -38.34
C TRP A 349 -8.44 1.15 -39.54
N GLN A 350 -8.24 1.86 -40.65
CA GLN A 350 -7.60 1.37 -41.87
C GLN A 350 -6.46 2.33 -42.27
N SER A 351 -5.35 1.82 -42.80
CA SER A 351 -4.16 2.64 -43.10
C SER A 351 -4.38 3.73 -44.15
N GLY A 352 -5.46 3.65 -44.94
CA GLY A 352 -5.87 4.67 -45.92
C GLY A 352 -6.65 5.85 -45.32
N ASP A 353 -6.80 5.91 -44.00
CA ASP A 353 -7.79 6.74 -43.36
C ASP A 353 -7.38 8.21 -43.10
N LEU A 354 -6.13 8.55 -43.42
CA LEU A 354 -5.50 9.83 -43.12
C LEU A 354 -5.77 10.97 -44.13
N THR A 355 -6.63 10.79 -45.13
CA THR A 355 -6.87 11.87 -46.10
C THR A 355 -7.83 12.92 -45.56
N ALA A 356 -7.25 14.06 -45.16
CA ALA A 356 -7.80 15.41 -45.04
C ALA A 356 -8.94 15.64 -44.01
N LEU A 357 -8.59 15.85 -42.72
CA LEU A 357 -9.10 16.96 -41.86
C LEU A 357 -8.77 16.89 -40.34
N ASP A 358 -8.23 15.80 -39.78
CA ASP A 358 -8.42 15.54 -38.33
C ASP A 358 -7.22 15.75 -37.38
N VAL A 359 -6.38 16.78 -37.57
CA VAL A 359 -5.30 17.09 -36.59
C VAL A 359 -5.80 17.95 -35.40
N THR A 360 -6.98 18.58 -35.48
CA THR A 360 -7.41 19.58 -34.49
C THR A 360 -8.59 19.20 -33.59
N LYS A 361 -9.23 18.04 -33.78
CA LYS A 361 -10.32 17.55 -32.91
C LYS A 361 -10.18 16.05 -32.64
N THR A 362 -9.17 15.69 -31.85
CA THR A 362 -9.18 14.36 -31.22
C THR A 362 -10.19 14.38 -30.07
N MET A 363 -11.25 13.57 -30.10
CA MET A 363 -12.23 13.52 -28.98
C MET A 363 -11.55 13.04 -27.69
N ILE A 364 -10.62 12.09 -27.81
CA ILE A 364 -9.83 11.62 -26.67
C ILE A 364 -8.78 12.63 -26.17
N GLY A 365 -8.61 13.82 -26.77
CA GLY A 365 -7.74 14.88 -26.21
C GLY A 365 -6.37 14.37 -25.75
N ILE A 366 -5.47 14.08 -26.68
CA ILE A 366 -4.08 13.79 -26.33
C ILE A 366 -3.35 15.13 -26.24
N ILE A 367 -3.22 15.65 -25.01
CA ILE A 367 -2.17 16.59 -24.62
C ILE A 367 -1.60 16.12 -23.28
#